data_AF-A0A5C8Q4W8-F1
#
_entry.id   AF-A0A5C8Q4W8-F1
#
_cell.length_a   1.000
_cell.length_b   1.000
_cell.length_c   1.000
_cell.angle_alpha   90.00
_cell.angle_beta   90.00
_cell.angle_gamma   90.00
#
_symmetry.space_group_name_H-M   'P 1'
#
loop_
_entity.id
_entity.type
_entity.pdbx_description
1 polymer ?
#
loop_
_entity_poly.entity_id
_entity_poly.type
_entity_poly.pdbx_seq_one_letter_code
_entity_poly.pdbx_strand_id
1 'polypeptide(L)'
;GGGGCTVPGNADPEVLKAVYRKAVELGVDDRVLLAGFEAGVVESNMNNLDCGDRDSLGVFQQRPSQGWGTPEQIMDVAYASNSFFTRAVDVAQSHPDYSAGQVAQAVQISAYPDRYDAVEVTARALIEQARDLVGQAVS
;
A
#
# COMPACT_ATOMS: atom_id res chain seq x y z
N GLY A 1 25.10 -13.28 10.08
CA GLY A 1 23.87 -14.07 9.79
C GLY A 1 22.82 -13.08 9.35
N GLY A 2 22.46 -13.10 8.06
CA GLY A 2 21.42 -12.23 7.53
C GLY A 2 20.06 -12.80 7.89
N GLY A 3 19.42 -12.25 8.92
CA GLY A 3 18.00 -12.49 9.16
C GLY A 3 17.23 -11.81 8.04
N GLY A 4 16.60 -12.59 7.15
CA GLY A 4 15.71 -12.04 6.14
C GLY A 4 14.53 -11.33 6.82
N CYS A 5 14.02 -10.28 6.18
CA CYS A 5 12.82 -9.61 6.65
C CYS A 5 11.67 -10.62 6.73
N THR A 6 11.09 -10.81 7.92
CA THR A 6 10.00 -11.76 8.12
C THR A 6 8.68 -11.04 7.94
N VAL A 7 7.96 -11.38 6.87
CA VAL A 7 6.63 -10.84 6.60
C VAL A 7 5.59 -11.69 7.33
N PRO A 8 4.76 -11.09 8.22
CA PRO A 8 3.67 -11.83 8.88
C PRO A 8 2.70 -12.43 7.86
N GLY A 9 2.18 -13.63 8.16
CA GLY A 9 1.23 -14.33 7.29
C GLY A 9 -0.17 -13.72 7.23
N ASN A 10 -0.51 -12.86 8.20
CA ASN A 10 -1.78 -12.13 8.25
C ASN A 10 -1.52 -10.62 8.12
N ALA A 11 -2.50 -9.90 7.60
CA ALA A 11 -2.51 -8.44 7.59
C ALA A 11 -2.68 -7.86 9.00
N ASP A 12 -2.04 -6.71 9.27
CA ASP A 12 -2.20 -5.97 10.51
C ASP A 12 -3.47 -5.07 10.44
N PRO A 13 -4.48 -5.28 11.30
CA PRO A 13 -5.70 -4.48 11.32
C PRO A 13 -5.48 -2.97 11.50
N GLU A 14 -4.44 -2.54 12.22
CA GLU A 14 -4.13 -1.11 12.37
C GLU A 14 -3.59 -0.51 11.09
N VAL A 15 -2.77 -1.27 10.35
CA VAL A 15 -2.25 -0.87 9.03
C VAL A 15 -3.40 -0.78 8.03
N LEU A 16 -4.30 -1.79 7.98
CA LEU A 16 -5.50 -1.77 7.14
C LEU A 16 -6.33 -0.49 7.37
N LYS A 17 -6.63 -0.19 8.64
CA LYS A 17 -7.39 1.02 9.02
C LYS A 17 -6.67 2.30 8.60
N ALA A 18 -5.36 2.40 8.84
CA ALA A 18 -4.58 3.61 8.54
C ALA A 18 -4.52 3.89 7.03
N VAL A 19 -4.25 2.87 6.21
CA VAL A 19 -4.25 2.98 4.74
C VAL A 19 -5.63 3.38 4.24
N TYR A 20 -6.68 2.69 4.69
CA TYR A 20 -8.06 2.98 4.28
C TYR A 20 -8.50 4.39 4.67
N ARG A 21 -8.23 4.82 5.90
CA ARG A 21 -8.58 6.18 6.37
C ARG A 21 -7.89 7.25 5.53
N LYS A 22 -6.61 7.06 5.21
CA LYS A 22 -5.88 8.01 4.37
C LYS A 22 -6.46 8.08 2.95
N ALA A 23 -6.84 6.94 2.37
CA ALA A 23 -7.51 6.90 1.07
C ALA A 23 -8.83 7.70 1.08
N VAL A 24 -9.66 7.49 2.10
CA VAL A 24 -10.94 8.22 2.28
C VAL A 24 -10.71 9.72 2.50
N GLU A 25 -9.74 10.10 3.34
CA GLU A 25 -9.39 11.50 3.59
C GLU A 25 -8.97 12.24 2.30
N LEU A 26 -8.23 11.55 1.42
CA LEU A 26 -7.81 12.08 0.13
C LEU A 26 -8.92 12.03 -0.94
N GLY A 27 -10.05 11.36 -0.67
CA GLY A 27 -11.14 11.23 -1.62
C GLY A 27 -10.75 10.46 -2.89
N VAL A 28 -9.85 9.48 -2.78
CA VAL A 28 -9.43 8.67 -3.94
C VAL A 28 -10.57 7.77 -4.42
N ASP A 29 -10.59 7.45 -5.71
CA ASP A 29 -11.59 6.55 -6.29
C ASP A 29 -11.32 5.07 -5.94
N ASP A 30 -12.28 4.20 -6.23
CA ASP A 30 -12.20 2.76 -5.93
C ASP A 30 -11.00 2.07 -6.61
N ARG A 31 -10.58 2.54 -7.79
CA ARG A 31 -9.46 1.96 -8.52
C ARG A 31 -8.14 2.32 -7.85
N VAL A 32 -7.97 3.57 -7.43
CA VAL A 32 -6.78 4.02 -6.69
C VAL A 32 -6.73 3.39 -5.30
N LEU A 33 -7.87 3.25 -4.62
CA LEU A 33 -7.97 2.52 -3.35
C LEU A 33 -7.49 1.07 -3.52
N LEU A 34 -8.00 0.38 -4.55
CA LEU A 34 -7.60 -1.00 -4.85
C LEU A 34 -6.10 -1.10 -5.16
N ALA A 35 -5.55 -0.18 -5.96
CA ALA A 35 -4.12 -0.15 -6.26
C ALA A 35 -3.25 -0.03 -4.99
N GLY A 36 -3.69 0.78 -4.02
CA GLY A 36 -3.02 0.87 -2.71
C GLY A 36 -3.05 -0.43 -1.93
N PHE A 37 -4.20 -1.11 -1.88
CA PHE A 37 -4.29 -2.38 -1.17
C PHE A 37 -3.54 -3.51 -1.87
N GLU A 38 -3.55 -3.58 -3.20
CA GLU A 38 -2.73 -4.53 -3.97
C GLU A 38 -1.24 -4.30 -3.72
N ALA A 39 -0.80 -3.04 -3.72
CA ALA A 39 0.58 -2.70 -3.39
C ALA A 39 0.94 -3.15 -1.97
N GLY A 40 0.14 -2.79 -0.96
CA GLY A 40 0.44 -3.19 0.42
C GLY A 40 0.43 -4.70 0.63
N VAL A 41 -0.46 -5.44 -0.05
CA VAL A 41 -0.48 -6.91 -0.01
C VAL A 41 0.80 -7.49 -0.61
N VAL A 42 1.20 -7.05 -1.81
CA VAL A 42 2.40 -7.57 -2.49
C VAL A 42 3.67 -7.25 -1.74
N GLU A 43 3.79 -6.02 -1.22
CA GLU A 43 5.04 -5.54 -0.62
C GLU A 43 5.26 -6.03 0.80
N SER A 44 4.21 -6.14 1.61
CA SER A 44 4.33 -6.39 3.05
C SER A 44 3.23 -7.26 3.64
N ASN A 45 2.34 -7.81 2.81
CA ASN A 45 1.10 -8.43 3.26
C ASN A 45 0.29 -7.51 4.20
N MET A 46 0.29 -6.20 3.91
CA MET A 46 -0.30 -5.14 4.75
C MET A 46 0.26 -5.09 6.19
N ASN A 47 1.59 -5.09 6.32
CA ASN A 47 2.29 -4.94 7.60
C ASN A 47 3.32 -3.80 7.54
N ASN A 48 3.50 -3.07 8.64
CA ASN A 48 4.47 -1.98 8.69
C ASN A 48 5.86 -2.49 9.09
N LEU A 49 6.67 -2.87 8.10
CA LEU A 49 7.95 -3.58 8.33
C LEU A 49 9.12 -2.60 8.52
N ASP A 50 9.95 -2.84 9.53
CA ASP A 50 11.21 -2.10 9.76
C ASP A 50 12.40 -2.68 8.97
N CYS A 51 12.11 -3.57 8.03
CA CYS A 51 13.06 -4.27 7.19
C CYS A 51 12.52 -4.45 5.76
N GLY A 52 13.41 -4.82 4.85
CA GLY A 52 13.09 -5.01 3.44
C GLY A 52 14.32 -5.27 2.59
N ASP A 53 14.15 -5.26 1.27
CA ASP A 53 15.29 -5.24 0.35
C ASP A 53 16.02 -3.89 0.45
N ARG A 54 17.35 -3.91 0.58
CA ARG A 54 18.20 -2.73 0.76
C ARG A 54 17.77 -1.87 1.96
N ASP A 55 17.23 -0.68 1.71
CA ASP A 55 16.71 0.29 2.69
C ASP A 55 15.19 0.47 2.58
N SER A 56 14.50 -0.51 2.01
CA SER A 56 13.03 -0.50 1.90
C SER A 56 12.38 -0.68 3.28
N LEU A 57 11.36 0.11 3.56
CA LEU A 57 10.67 0.16 4.84
C LEU A 57 9.15 0.31 4.66
N GLY A 58 8.43 -0.03 5.70
CA GLY A 58 7.00 0.20 5.87
C GLY A 58 6.10 -0.65 4.97
N VAL A 59 4.81 -0.31 4.99
CA VAL A 59 3.73 -1.08 4.34
C VAL A 59 3.88 -1.18 2.82
N PHE A 60 4.50 -0.19 2.18
CA PHE A 60 4.73 -0.15 0.73
C PHE A 60 6.18 -0.43 0.34
N GLN A 61 7.03 -0.86 1.28
CA GLN A 61 8.46 -1.11 1.03
C GLN A 61 9.15 0.07 0.31
N GLN A 62 8.84 1.28 0.75
CA GLN A 62 9.37 2.51 0.17
C GLN A 62 10.82 2.74 0.61
N ARG A 63 11.62 3.37 -0.26
CA ARG A 63 13.06 3.57 -0.03
C ARG A 63 13.41 5.03 0.23
N PRO A 64 13.99 5.38 1.39
CA PRO A 64 14.54 6.71 1.62
C PRO A 64 15.53 7.15 0.54
N SER A 65 16.42 6.25 0.11
CA SER A 65 17.40 6.53 -0.95
C SER A 65 16.80 6.83 -2.32
N GLN A 66 15.51 6.56 -2.53
CA GLN A 66 14.78 6.90 -3.75
C GLN A 66 13.86 8.12 -3.59
N GLY A 67 13.96 8.84 -2.46
CA GLY A 67 13.21 10.07 -2.24
C GLY A 67 11.75 9.86 -1.84
N TRP A 68 11.41 8.71 -1.25
CA TRP A 68 10.08 8.47 -0.70
C TRP A 68 9.82 9.15 0.66
N GLY A 69 10.87 9.57 1.37
CA GLY A 69 10.81 10.19 2.69
C GLY A 69 12.00 9.79 3.56
N THR A 70 12.07 10.26 4.80
CA THR A 70 13.02 9.72 5.80
C THR A 70 12.53 8.36 6.31
N PRO A 71 13.39 7.53 6.93
CA PRO A 71 12.97 6.28 7.56
C PRO A 71 11.78 6.45 8.53
N GLU A 72 11.81 7.51 9.35
CA GLU A 72 10.74 7.81 10.32
C GLU A 72 9.42 8.13 9.62
N GLN A 73 9.49 8.87 8.51
CA GLN A 73 8.31 9.20 7.71
C GLN A 73 7.73 7.95 7.03
N ILE A 74 8.58 7.08 6.47
CA ILE A 74 8.12 5.86 5.79
C ILE A 74 7.51 4.85 6.78
N MET A 75 8.01 4.81 8.02
CA MET A 75 7.43 4.01 9.08
C MET A 75 6.11 4.58 9.63
N ASP A 76 5.74 5.82 9.29
CA ASP A 76 4.39 6.35 9.53
C ASP A 76 3.47 5.92 8.37
N VAL A 77 2.56 4.98 8.65
CA VAL A 77 1.64 4.42 7.65
C VAL A 77 0.78 5.50 6.99
N ALA A 78 0.40 6.57 7.70
CA ALA A 78 -0.41 7.64 7.13
C ALA A 78 0.41 8.49 6.15
N TYR A 79 1.68 8.76 6.46
CA TYR A 79 2.60 9.43 5.54
C TYR A 79 2.88 8.57 4.30
N ALA A 80 3.25 7.29 4.51
CA ALA A 80 3.55 6.37 3.41
C ALA A 80 2.36 6.21 2.45
N SER A 81 1.14 6.11 3.01
CA SER A 81 -0.12 6.06 2.25
C SER A 81 -0.40 7.34 1.50
N ASN A 82 -0.21 8.51 2.14
CA ASN A 82 -0.38 9.80 1.47
C ASN A 82 0.52 9.93 0.24
N SER A 83 1.81 9.58 0.41
CA SER A 83 2.81 9.62 -0.65
C SER A 83 2.49 8.64 -1.79
N PHE A 84 2.03 7.42 -1.47
CA PHE A 84 1.59 6.46 -2.48
C PHE A 84 0.36 6.95 -3.24
N PHE A 85 -0.71 7.30 -2.53
CA PHE A 85 -1.99 7.65 -3.16
C PHE A 85 -1.89 8.90 -4.01
N THR A 86 -1.11 9.91 -3.61
CA THR A 86 -0.88 11.11 -4.43
C THR A 86 -0.32 10.73 -5.81
N ARG A 87 0.68 9.84 -5.85
CA ARG A 87 1.27 9.36 -7.12
C ARG A 87 0.30 8.47 -7.89
N ALA A 88 -0.45 7.61 -7.20
CA ALA A 88 -1.41 6.72 -7.81
C ALA A 88 -2.57 7.47 -8.49
N VAL A 89 -3.03 8.59 -7.90
CA VAL A 89 -4.03 9.48 -8.53
C VAL A 89 -3.50 10.04 -9.84
N ASP A 90 -2.27 10.59 -9.85
CA ASP A 90 -1.67 11.15 -11.06
C ASP A 90 -1.51 10.10 -12.17
N VAL A 91 -1.09 8.88 -11.80
CA VAL A 91 -0.97 7.73 -12.72
C VAL A 91 -2.33 7.34 -13.29
N ALA A 92 -3.35 7.16 -12.43
CA ALA A 92 -4.69 6.73 -12.83
C ALA A 92 -5.39 7.76 -13.73
N GLN A 93 -5.15 9.05 -13.52
CA GLN A 93 -5.65 10.12 -14.38
C GLN A 93 -4.95 10.13 -15.75
N SER A 94 -3.63 9.90 -15.75
CA SER A 94 -2.83 9.88 -16.98
C SER A 94 -3.06 8.63 -17.82
N HIS A 95 -3.48 7.52 -17.19
CA HIS A 95 -3.70 6.21 -17.82
C HIS A 95 -5.09 5.67 -17.46
N PRO A 96 -6.16 6.19 -18.07
CA PRO A 96 -7.53 5.82 -17.73
C PRO A 96 -7.85 4.35 -18.03
N ASP A 97 -7.09 3.69 -18.89
CA ASP A 97 -7.21 2.30 -19.29
C ASP A 97 -6.46 1.32 -18.36
N TYR A 98 -5.63 1.82 -17.44
CA TYR A 98 -4.91 0.95 -16.51
C TYR A 98 -5.86 0.29 -15.49
N SER A 99 -5.63 -0.99 -15.21
CA SER A 99 -6.14 -1.69 -14.04
C SER A 99 -5.57 -1.10 -12.75
N ALA A 100 -6.12 -1.49 -11.60
CA ALA A 100 -5.56 -1.12 -10.30
C ALA A 100 -4.12 -1.63 -10.13
N GLY A 101 -3.84 -2.87 -10.56
CA GLY A 101 -2.50 -3.44 -10.43
C GLY A 101 -1.50 -2.77 -11.35
N GLN A 102 -1.92 -2.34 -12.54
CA GLN A 102 -1.10 -1.53 -13.45
C GLN A 102 -0.80 -0.14 -12.85
N VAL A 103 -1.77 0.49 -12.17
CA VAL A 103 -1.53 1.73 -11.41
C VAL A 103 -0.51 1.47 -10.29
N ALA A 104 -0.69 0.42 -9.49
CA ALA A 104 0.22 0.06 -8.41
C ALA A 104 1.65 -0.19 -8.92
N GLN A 105 1.78 -0.97 -10.00
CA GLN A 105 3.05 -1.23 -10.67
C GLN A 105 3.70 0.06 -11.20
N ALA A 106 2.93 0.97 -11.78
CA ALA A 106 3.47 2.24 -12.29
C ALA A 106 3.96 3.15 -11.15
N VAL A 107 3.35 3.09 -9.96
CA VAL A 107 3.83 3.81 -8.78
C VAL A 107 5.07 3.17 -8.18
N GLN A 108 5.10 1.83 -8.04
CA GLN A 108 6.18 1.11 -7.37
C GLN A 108 7.39 0.81 -8.26
N ILE A 109 7.17 0.71 -9.58
CA ILE A 109 8.19 0.41 -10.59
C ILE A 109 8.95 -0.88 -10.24
N SER A 110 8.19 -1.95 -9.96
CA SER A 110 8.78 -3.26 -9.66
C SER A 110 9.26 -3.98 -10.93
N ALA A 111 10.13 -4.98 -10.79
CA ALA A 111 10.56 -5.81 -11.92
C ALA A 111 9.50 -6.83 -12.39
N TYR A 112 8.30 -6.83 -11.81
CA TYR A 112 7.32 -7.90 -11.97
C TYR A 112 5.89 -7.34 -12.00
N PRO A 113 5.46 -6.85 -13.17
CA PRO A 113 4.22 -6.08 -13.29
C PRO A 113 2.96 -6.86 -12.90
N ASP A 114 2.90 -8.16 -13.22
CA ASP A 114 1.69 -8.96 -13.09
C ASP A 114 1.34 -9.35 -11.64
N ARG A 115 2.18 -8.98 -10.66
CA ARG A 115 2.00 -9.40 -9.26
C ARG A 115 0.86 -8.70 -8.55
N TYR A 116 0.59 -7.45 -8.92
CA TYR A 116 -0.41 -6.63 -8.23
C TYR A 116 -1.83 -7.06 -8.60
N ASP A 117 -2.12 -7.25 -9.90
CA ASP A 117 -3.42 -7.77 -10.34
C ASP A 117 -3.67 -9.21 -9.82
N ALA A 118 -2.60 -9.99 -9.58
CA ALA A 118 -2.73 -11.35 -9.05
C ALA A 118 -3.32 -11.41 -7.63
N VAL A 119 -3.31 -10.31 -6.88
CA VAL A 119 -3.83 -10.25 -5.51
C VAL A 119 -5.15 -9.47 -5.39
N GLU A 120 -5.79 -9.11 -6.50
CA GLU A 120 -7.01 -8.30 -6.52
C GLU A 120 -8.09 -8.82 -5.56
N VAL A 121 -8.37 -10.13 -5.57
CA VAL A 121 -9.39 -10.75 -4.71
C VAL A 121 -9.05 -10.57 -3.22
N THR A 122 -7.78 -10.77 -2.86
CA THR A 122 -7.29 -10.56 -1.49
C THR A 122 -7.40 -9.10 -1.10
N ALA A 123 -6.94 -8.19 -1.96
CA ALA A 123 -6.98 -6.75 -1.73
C ALA A 123 -8.41 -6.25 -1.50
N ARG A 124 -9.37 -6.69 -2.31
CA ARG A 124 -10.81 -6.38 -2.13
C ARG A 124 -11.35 -6.87 -0.79
N ALA A 125 -11.00 -8.10 -0.38
CA ALA A 125 -11.42 -8.62 0.93
C ALA A 125 -10.86 -7.79 2.09
N LEU A 126 -9.60 -7.35 1.99
CA LEU A 126 -8.97 -6.50 3.01
C LEU A 126 -9.54 -5.07 3.03
N ILE A 127 -9.99 -4.54 1.89
CA ILE A 127 -10.71 -3.25 1.83
C ILE A 127 -12.01 -3.34 2.63
N GLU A 128 -12.82 -4.38 2.41
CA GLU A 128 -14.07 -4.56 3.15
C GLU A 128 -13.81 -4.76 4.64
N GLN A 129 -12.79 -5.54 5.00
CA GLN A 129 -12.37 -5.67 6.39
C GLN A 129 -11.96 -4.32 7.00
N ALA A 130 -11.19 -3.50 6.28
CA ALA A 130 -10.78 -2.18 6.75
C ALA A 130 -11.99 -1.25 6.95
N ARG A 131 -12.95 -1.27 6.01
CA ARG A 131 -14.21 -0.52 6.09
C ARG A 131 -14.98 -0.88 7.34
N ASP A 132 -15.16 -2.17 7.62
CA ASP A 132 -15.87 -2.65 8.81
C ASP A 132 -15.16 -2.23 10.11
N LEU A 133 -13.84 -2.38 10.17
CA LEU A 133 -13.02 -1.99 11.32
C LEU A 133 -13.10 -0.48 11.61
N VAL A 134 -13.17 0.36 10.57
CA VAL A 134 -13.35 1.81 10.72
C VAL A 134 -14.77 2.15 11.16
N GLY A 135 -15.78 1.46 10.62
CA GLY A 135 -17.20 1.67 10.97
C GLY A 135 -17.53 1.29 12.42
N GLN A 136 -16.92 0.22 12.95
CA GLN A 136 -17.09 -0.19 14.35
C GLN A 136 -16.48 0.82 15.35
N ALA A 137 -15.45 1.56 14.96
CA ALA A 137 -14.79 2.53 15.83
C ALA A 137 -15.57 3.85 16.01
N VAL A 138 -16.58 4.10 15.17
CA VAL A 138 -17.44 5.31 15.20
C VAL A 138 -18.84 5.03 15.76
N SER A 139 -19.11 3.78 16.17
CA SER A 139 -20.37 3.32 16.77
C SER A 139 -20.23 3.16 18.28
#